data_AF-A0A4R6EGY9-F1
#
_entry.id   AF-A0A4R6EGY9-F1
#
_cell.length_a   1.000
_cell.length_b   1.000
_cell.length_c   1.000
_cell.angle_alpha   90.00
_cell.angle_beta   90.00
_cell.angle_gamma   90.00
#
_symmetry.space_group_name_H-M   'P 1'
#
loop_
_entity.id
_entity.type
_entity.pdbx_description
1 polymer ?
#
loop_
_entity_poly.entity_id
_entity_poly.type
_entity_poly.pdbx_seq_one_letter_code
_entity_poly.pdbx_strand_id
1 'polypeptide(L)'
;MKSRSVPSSRERFYILDAKNRPVEVFDRGEWSRWMTENELIFRRTLLDESGVTVTTRFRGVSEPKTGEASLFVTRVAGMEARDNQSYGARTVDEALEQHELIVQKILRMLTRK
;
A
#
# COMPACT_ATOMS: atom_id res chain seq x y z
N MET A 1 6.50 -41.25 9.63
CA MET A 1 5.69 -40.00 9.67
C MET A 1 6.14 -39.11 8.52
N LYS A 2 5.27 -38.79 7.57
CA LYS A 2 5.59 -37.85 6.48
C LYS A 2 5.72 -36.46 7.11
N SER A 3 6.91 -35.88 7.07
CA SER A 3 7.13 -34.48 7.40
C SER A 3 6.16 -33.65 6.57
N ARG A 4 5.22 -32.96 7.24
CA ARG A 4 4.35 -31.97 6.59
C ARG A 4 5.26 -30.87 6.07
N SER A 5 5.61 -30.93 4.79
CA SER A 5 6.16 -29.80 4.05
C SER A 5 5.13 -28.67 4.17
N VAL A 6 5.41 -27.68 5.00
CA VAL A 6 4.65 -26.44 5.08
C VAL A 6 4.65 -25.84 3.67
N PRO A 7 3.51 -25.55 3.05
CA PRO A 7 3.54 -24.87 1.77
C PRO A 7 4.06 -23.45 2.02
N SER A 8 5.32 -23.24 1.68
CA SER A 8 5.89 -21.91 1.50
C SER A 8 5.09 -21.20 0.39
N SER A 9 4.73 -19.93 0.62
CA SER A 9 4.23 -18.97 -0.38
C SER A 9 2.79 -19.08 -0.92
N ARG A 10 1.77 -19.33 -0.08
CA ARG A 10 0.39 -19.01 -0.51
C ARG A 10 0.13 -17.53 -0.27
N GLU A 11 -0.13 -16.77 -1.34
CA GLU A 11 -0.59 -15.38 -1.28
C GLU A 11 -1.81 -15.31 -0.36
N ARG A 12 -1.78 -14.41 0.63
CA ARG A 12 -2.93 -14.17 1.52
C ARG A 12 -3.69 -12.95 1.03
N PHE A 13 -4.99 -13.10 0.89
CA PHE A 13 -5.87 -12.05 0.38
C PHE A 13 -6.56 -11.34 1.54
N TYR A 14 -6.69 -10.03 1.42
CA TYR A 14 -7.31 -9.18 2.43
C TYR A 14 -8.30 -8.22 1.77
N ILE A 15 -9.41 -7.99 2.45
CA ILE A 15 -10.35 -6.90 2.20
C ILE A 15 -10.37 -5.95 3.41
N LEU A 16 -11.10 -4.84 3.31
CA LEU A 16 -11.28 -3.94 4.45
C LEU A 16 -12.68 -4.10 5.04
N ASP A 17 -12.76 -4.12 6.37
CA ASP A 17 -14.02 -3.97 7.08
C ASP A 17 -14.52 -2.50 7.04
N ALA A 18 -15.70 -2.26 7.60
CA ALA A 18 -16.27 -0.91 7.70
C ALA A 18 -15.43 0.09 8.53
N LYS A 19 -14.41 -0.37 9.25
CA LYS A 19 -13.47 0.45 10.02
C LYS A 19 -12.09 0.53 9.36
N ASN A 20 -11.98 0.16 8.07
CA ASN A 20 -10.74 0.11 7.31
C ASN A 20 -9.67 -0.83 7.91
N ARG A 21 -10.10 -1.88 8.61
CA ARG A 21 -9.20 -2.90 9.15
C ARG A 21 -9.07 -4.04 8.14
N PRO A 22 -7.84 -4.51 7.86
CA PRO A 22 -7.67 -5.66 6.98
C PRO A 22 -8.25 -6.94 7.58
N VAL A 23 -9.07 -7.62 6.80
CA VAL A 23 -9.65 -8.93 7.12
C VAL A 23 -9.21 -9.94 6.06
N GLU A 24 -8.61 -11.04 6.50
CA GLU A 24 -8.17 -12.11 5.59
C GLU A 24 -9.38 -12.84 5.01
N VAL A 25 -9.34 -13.07 3.70
CA VAL A 25 -10.34 -13.85 2.96
C VAL A 25 -9.66 -14.96 2.19
N PHE A 26 -10.33 -16.10 2.07
CA PHE A 26 -9.77 -17.30 1.43
C PHE A 26 -10.29 -17.51 0.00
N ASP A 27 -11.42 -16.90 -0.34
CA ASP A 27 -11.99 -16.95 -1.68
C ASP A 27 -11.41 -15.83 -2.56
N ARG A 28 -10.66 -16.23 -3.60
CA ARG A 28 -10.04 -15.30 -4.55
C ARG A 28 -11.06 -14.56 -5.41
N GLY A 29 -12.20 -15.19 -5.73
CA GLY A 29 -13.27 -14.57 -6.51
C GLY A 29 -14.00 -13.50 -5.71
N GLU A 30 -14.29 -13.76 -4.44
CA GLU A 30 -14.83 -12.77 -3.49
C GLU A 30 -13.87 -11.59 -3.34
N TRP A 31 -12.59 -11.88 -3.07
CA TRP A 31 -11.54 -10.87 -2.99
C TRP A 31 -11.45 -10.01 -4.25
N SER A 32 -11.39 -10.64 -5.43
CA SER A 32 -11.25 -9.93 -6.71
C SER A 32 -12.44 -9.02 -7.00
N ARG A 33 -13.65 -9.47 -6.67
CA ARG A 33 -14.87 -8.67 -6.81
C ARG A 33 -14.80 -7.46 -5.88
N TRP A 34 -14.52 -7.69 -4.59
CA TRP A 34 -14.43 -6.63 -3.60
C TRP A 34 -13.38 -5.57 -3.99
N MET A 35 -12.19 -5.99 -4.43
CA MET A 35 -11.12 -5.08 -4.87
C MET A 35 -11.48 -4.24 -6.11
N THR A 36 -12.42 -4.72 -6.94
CA THR A 36 -12.87 -4.00 -8.14
C THR A 36 -13.99 -3.01 -7.80
N GLU A 37 -14.87 -3.38 -6.87
CA GLU A 37 -16.06 -2.62 -6.51
C GLU A 37 -15.80 -1.49 -5.50
N ASN A 38 -14.66 -1.52 -4.78
CA ASN A 38 -14.35 -0.56 -3.72
C ASN A 38 -13.27 0.44 -4.13
N GLU A 39 -13.37 1.67 -3.60
CA GLU A 39 -12.28 2.65 -3.70
C GLU A 39 -11.12 2.20 -2.82
N LEU A 40 -9.93 2.12 -3.42
CA LEU A 40 -8.72 1.61 -2.76
C LEU A 40 -7.74 2.73 -2.45
N ILE A 41 -7.93 3.91 -3.02
CA ILE A 41 -7.09 5.09 -2.79
C ILE A 41 -7.62 5.84 -1.58
N PHE A 42 -6.80 5.91 -0.54
CA PHE A 42 -7.11 6.62 0.70
C PHE A 42 -6.74 8.09 0.64
N ARG A 43 -5.61 8.39 0.00
CA ARG A 43 -5.13 9.75 -0.17
C ARG A 43 -4.29 9.87 -1.43
N ARG A 44 -4.51 10.95 -2.16
CA ARG A 44 -3.70 11.36 -3.29
C ARG A 44 -3.36 12.84 -3.15
N THR A 45 -2.08 13.15 -3.14
CA THR A 45 -1.57 14.53 -3.10
C THR A 45 -0.79 14.80 -4.37
N LEU A 46 -1.20 15.83 -5.11
CA LEU A 46 -0.53 16.32 -6.30
C LEU A 46 0.25 17.59 -5.93
N LEU A 47 1.53 17.62 -6.28
CA LEU A 47 2.41 18.76 -6.08
C LEU A 47 2.64 19.40 -7.45
N ASP A 48 1.66 20.20 -7.88
CA ASP A 48 1.49 20.68 -9.26
C ASP A 48 2.76 21.30 -9.87
N GLU A 49 3.46 22.15 -9.12
CA GLU A 49 4.68 22.84 -9.58
C GLU A 49 5.84 21.89 -9.91
N SER A 50 5.81 20.68 -9.37
CA SER A 50 6.86 19.66 -9.54
C SER A 50 6.42 18.45 -10.36
N GLY A 51 5.12 18.33 -10.68
CA GLY A 51 4.56 17.13 -11.31
C GLY A 51 4.59 15.88 -10.42
N VAL A 52 4.95 16.00 -9.13
CA VAL A 52 5.04 14.88 -8.21
C VAL A 52 3.66 14.49 -7.68
N THR A 53 3.37 13.20 -7.65
CA THR A 53 2.17 12.64 -7.04
C THR A 53 2.54 11.66 -5.93
N VAL A 54 1.97 11.84 -4.75
CA VAL A 54 2.03 10.87 -3.65
C VAL A 54 0.67 10.20 -3.52
N THR A 55 0.61 8.87 -3.57
CA THR A 55 -0.64 8.10 -3.52
C THR A 55 -0.54 7.01 -2.47
N THR A 56 -1.48 7.01 -1.52
CA THR A 56 -1.65 5.93 -0.53
C THR A 56 -2.86 5.10 -0.90
N ARG A 57 -2.66 3.80 -1.04
CA ARG A 57 -3.71 2.85 -1.42
C ARG A 57 -3.63 1.53 -0.67
N PHE A 58 -4.75 0.83 -0.62
CA PHE A 58 -4.80 -0.56 -0.19
C PHE A 58 -4.46 -1.51 -1.36
N ARG A 59 -3.63 -2.52 -1.09
CA ARG A 59 -3.17 -3.53 -2.06
C ARG A 59 -3.97 -4.84 -1.95
N GLY A 60 -4.49 -5.17 -0.77
CA GLY A 60 -5.32 -6.36 -0.54
C GLY A 60 -4.60 -7.71 -0.66
N VAL A 61 -3.26 -7.73 -0.79
CA VAL A 61 -2.49 -8.98 -0.80
C VAL A 61 -1.18 -8.81 -0.02
N SER A 62 -0.82 -9.84 0.77
CA SER A 62 0.42 -9.88 1.54
C SER A 62 1.66 -9.82 0.64
N GLU A 63 2.76 -9.22 1.12
CA GLU A 63 4.00 -9.17 0.34
C GLU A 63 4.63 -10.59 0.21
N PRO A 64 4.89 -11.08 -1.02
CA PRO A 64 5.33 -12.47 -1.22
C PRO A 64 6.70 -12.80 -0.61
N LYS A 65 7.56 -11.78 -0.41
CA LYS A 65 8.95 -11.95 0.03
C LYS A 65 9.12 -12.06 1.54
N THR A 66 8.28 -11.36 2.31
CA THR A 66 8.43 -11.26 3.76
C THR A 66 7.26 -11.90 4.50
N GLY A 67 6.14 -12.18 3.81
CA GLY A 67 4.91 -12.59 4.47
C GLY A 67 4.31 -11.50 5.38
N GLU A 68 4.90 -10.30 5.38
CA GLU A 68 4.37 -9.17 6.14
C GLU A 68 3.17 -8.56 5.42
N ALA A 69 2.15 -8.25 6.22
CA ALA A 69 0.92 -7.61 5.79
C ALA A 69 1.11 -6.09 5.61
N SER A 70 2.07 -5.69 4.77
CA SER A 70 2.19 -4.32 4.28
C SER A 70 1.10 -4.04 3.23
N LEU A 71 -0.15 -4.04 3.70
CA LEU A 71 -1.34 -4.01 2.86
C LEU A 71 -1.70 -2.61 2.40
N PHE A 72 -1.19 -1.58 3.08
CA PHE A 72 -1.28 -0.20 2.66
C PHE A 72 0.05 0.22 2.07
N VAL A 73 0.02 0.85 0.90
CA VAL A 73 1.22 1.26 0.18
C VAL A 73 1.11 2.73 -0.19
N THR A 74 2.10 3.51 0.24
CA THR A 74 2.33 4.88 -0.22
C THR A 74 3.37 4.86 -1.33
N ARG A 75 3.00 5.32 -2.53
CA ARG A 75 3.88 5.42 -3.70
C ARG A 75 4.06 6.88 -4.09
N VAL A 76 5.30 7.23 -4.41
CA VAL A 76 5.65 8.52 -5.02
C VAL A 76 5.87 8.30 -6.53
N ALA A 77 5.39 9.23 -7.34
CA ALA A 77 5.57 9.24 -8.79
C ALA A 77 5.88 10.66 -9.27
N GLY A 78 6.55 10.81 -10.42
CA GLY A 78 6.87 12.12 -11.01
C GLY A 78 8.19 12.76 -10.54
N MET A 79 8.99 12.06 -9.72
CA MET A 79 10.40 12.39 -9.52
C MET A 79 11.27 11.52 -10.45
N GLU A 80 12.52 11.96 -10.73
CA GLU A 80 13.47 11.25 -11.60
C GLU A 80 13.68 9.77 -11.17
N ALA A 81 14.34 8.98 -12.04
CA ALA A 81 14.42 7.50 -12.02
C ALA A 81 14.80 6.80 -10.69
N ARG A 82 15.18 7.54 -9.63
CA ARG A 82 15.46 7.02 -8.28
C ARG A 82 14.22 6.81 -7.41
N ASP A 83 13.04 7.35 -7.76
CA ASP A 83 11.91 7.47 -6.82
C ASP A 83 10.68 6.61 -7.14
N ASN A 84 10.86 5.38 -7.64
CA ASN A 84 9.78 4.38 -7.62
C ASN A 84 9.64 3.72 -6.23
N GLN A 85 9.83 4.53 -5.18
CA GLN A 85 9.85 4.05 -3.80
C GLN A 85 8.40 3.83 -3.35
N SER A 86 8.15 2.62 -2.86
CA SER A 86 6.89 2.24 -2.24
C SER A 86 7.17 1.99 -0.76
N TYR A 87 6.32 2.55 0.08
CA TYR A 87 6.43 2.42 1.53
C TYR A 87 5.21 1.65 2.02
N GLY A 88 5.45 0.50 2.63
CA GLY A 88 4.43 -0.38 3.18
C GLY A 88 4.04 0.01 4.60
N ALA A 89 2.76 -0.10 4.92
CA ALA A 89 2.21 0.08 6.27
C ALA A 89 1.17 -1.01 6.56
N ARG A 90 0.99 -1.33 7.86
CA ARG A 90 0.08 -2.39 8.31
C ARG A 90 -1.34 -1.87 8.53
N THR A 91 -1.46 -0.59 8.88
CA THR A 91 -2.74 0.07 9.09
C THR A 91 -2.90 1.29 8.18
N VAL A 92 -4.16 1.72 7.99
CA VAL A 92 -4.46 2.95 7.25
C VAL A 92 -3.87 4.18 7.93
N ASP A 93 -3.93 4.24 9.26
CA ASP A 93 -3.43 5.39 10.03
C ASP A 93 -1.92 5.56 9.88
N GLU A 94 -1.16 4.46 10.01
CA GLU A 94 0.29 4.45 9.73
C GLU A 94 0.58 4.90 8.29
N ALA A 95 -0.20 4.43 7.32
CA ALA A 95 0.00 4.76 5.92
C ALA A 95 -0.23 6.26 5.63
N LEU A 96 -1.22 6.85 6.30
CA LEU A 96 -1.58 8.27 6.16
C LEU A 96 -0.60 9.18 6.90
N GLU A 97 -0.13 8.81 8.08
CA GLU A 97 0.94 9.55 8.77
C GLU A 97 2.22 9.56 7.91
N GLN A 98 2.59 8.40 7.37
CA GLN A 98 3.73 8.27 6.48
C GLN A 98 3.54 9.06 5.18
N HIS A 99 2.32 9.12 4.63
CA HIS A 99 2.01 9.97 3.47
C HIS A 99 2.34 11.43 3.76
N GLU A 100 1.92 11.95 4.91
CA GLU A 100 2.12 13.38 5.21
C GLU A 100 3.59 13.69 5.42
N LEU A 101 4.32 12.79 6.10
CA LEU A 101 5.77 12.92 6.28
C LEU A 101 6.50 12.94 4.93
N ILE A 102 6.09 12.09 3.98
CA ILE A 102 6.65 12.05 2.63
C ILE A 102 6.36 13.35 1.89
N VAL A 103 5.10 13.82 1.88
CA VAL A 103 4.72 15.08 1.24
C VAL A 103 5.54 16.25 1.80
N GLN A 104 5.63 16.36 3.13
CA GLN A 104 6.41 17.41 3.78
C GLN A 104 7.91 17.32 3.49
N LYS A 105 8.45 16.10 3.36
CA LYS A 105 9.85 15.89 2.99
C LYS A 105 10.10 16.38 1.55
N ILE A 106 9.21 16.03 0.62
CA ILE A 106 9.32 16.44 -0.78
C ILE A 106 9.21 17.96 -0.90
N LEU A 107 8.21 18.58 -0.26
CA LEU A 107 8.07 20.03 -0.23
C LEU A 107 9.33 20.72 0.29
N ARG A 108 9.91 20.24 1.40
CA ARG A 108 11.18 20.77 1.94
C ARG A 108 12.36 20.63 0.96
N MET A 109 12.39 19.57 0.16
CA MET A 109 13.42 19.39 -0.87
C MET A 109 13.22 20.36 -2.04
N LEU A 110 11.97 20.60 -2.45
CA LEU A 110 11.64 21.52 -3.53
C LEU A 110 11.92 23.00 -3.15
N THR A 111 11.61 23.41 -1.91
CA THR A 111 11.84 24.80 -1.45
C THR A 111 13.32 25.13 -1.20
N ARG A 112 14.19 24.12 -1.08
CA ARG A 112 15.65 24.33 -0.89
C ARG A 112 16.40 24.49 -2.22
N LYS A 113 15.69 24.46 -3.34
CA LYS A 113 16.23 24.61 -4.69
C LYS A 113 16.13 26.05 -5.14
#